data_AF-G4MZI0-F1
#
_entry.id   AF-G4MZI0-F1
#
_cell.length_a   1.000
_cell.length_b   1.000
_cell.length_c   1.000
_cell.angle_alpha   90.00
_cell.angle_beta   90.00
_cell.angle_gamma   90.00
#
_symmetry.space_group_name_H-M   'P 1'
#
loop_
_entity.id
_entity.type
_entity.pdbx_description
1 polymer ?
#
loop_
_entity_poly.entity_id
_entity_poly.type
_entity_poly.pdbx_seq_one_letter_code
_entity_poly.pdbx_strand_id
1 'polypeptide(L)'
;MIYKRLFCSAPTRHSSEIPFSIPHPPISLRPFPSTSSLSKKSNPQLQQKMHSSIPMLLALVAQAASHGMVTSPATRQPGPAAAAVCGQTMVDHYTADGTSYPENLQRNPAWNGTGYDAARCNLWLCKGYQLGDNEAQVQRYAAGDVVDFAVNIRIPHRGFANVSVVDLAANEVVGEPLRVWGDGYADPASFPNLPRDQVEFNVTVPELGGRCVEAGACALQWYWFGQGQTYQSCVDFTQEASAYAIRGRRRL
;
A
#
# COMPACT_ATOMS: atom_id res chain seq x y z
N MET A 1 1.65 -38.75 -11.32
CA MET A 1 0.69 -37.71 -11.74
C MET A 1 1.37 -36.37 -11.60
N ILE A 2 1.54 -35.67 -12.73
CA ILE A 2 2.40 -34.49 -12.89
C ILE A 2 1.53 -33.25 -12.70
N TYR A 3 1.80 -32.45 -11.67
CA TYR A 3 1.22 -31.11 -11.56
C TYR A 3 2.19 -30.08 -12.15
N LYS A 4 1.73 -29.47 -13.25
CA LYS A 4 2.39 -28.40 -14.01
C LYS A 4 2.53 -27.14 -13.16
N ARG A 5 3.75 -26.60 -13.13
CA ARG A 5 4.08 -25.24 -12.67
C ARG A 5 3.38 -24.21 -13.56
N LEU A 6 2.59 -23.32 -12.98
CA LEU A 6 2.19 -22.07 -13.63
C LEU A 6 3.18 -20.98 -13.19
N PHE A 7 4.10 -20.64 -14.07
CA PHE A 7 4.87 -19.40 -14.02
C PHE A 7 4.07 -18.32 -14.77
N CYS A 8 3.76 -17.21 -14.09
CA CYS A 8 3.34 -15.98 -14.75
C CYS A 8 4.60 -15.28 -15.30
N SER A 9 4.84 -15.41 -16.60
CA SER A 9 5.80 -14.57 -17.32
C SER A 9 5.12 -13.28 -17.77
N ALA A 10 5.71 -12.14 -17.42
CA ALA A 10 5.31 -10.84 -17.94
C ALA A 10 5.62 -10.73 -19.45
N PRO A 11 4.77 -10.07 -20.26
CA PRO A 11 5.03 -9.91 -21.69
C PRO A 11 6.03 -8.77 -21.94
N THR A 12 7.08 -9.10 -22.67
CA THR A 12 8.03 -8.19 -23.31
C THR A 12 7.31 -7.23 -24.27
N ARG A 13 7.45 -5.90 -24.07
CA ARG A 13 6.99 -4.91 -25.05
C ARG A 13 7.98 -4.79 -26.20
N HIS A 14 7.48 -5.08 -27.39
CA HIS A 14 8.11 -4.74 -28.66
C HIS A 14 7.93 -3.24 -28.93
N SER A 15 9.05 -2.57 -29.23
CA SER A 15 9.08 -1.23 -29.79
C SER A 15 8.57 -1.26 -31.22
N SER A 16 7.58 -0.42 -31.54
CA SER A 16 7.25 -0.06 -32.91
C SER A 16 6.91 1.43 -32.95
N GLU A 17 7.84 2.18 -33.52
CA GLU A 17 7.68 3.59 -33.90
C GLU A 17 6.61 3.71 -34.98
N ILE A 18 5.66 4.64 -34.80
CA ILE A 18 4.85 5.20 -35.90
C ILE A 18 4.72 6.71 -35.64
N PRO A 19 5.10 7.58 -36.58
CA PRO A 19 4.97 9.02 -36.43
C PRO A 19 3.54 9.44 -36.76
N PHE A 20 2.90 10.21 -35.86
CA PHE A 20 1.62 10.85 -36.15
C PHE A 20 1.81 12.37 -36.15
N SER A 21 1.92 12.95 -37.34
CA SER A 21 1.80 14.39 -37.55
C SER A 21 0.32 14.80 -37.43
N ILE A 22 0.04 15.78 -36.56
CA ILE A 22 -1.28 16.40 -36.44
C ILE A 22 -1.23 17.76 -37.18
N PRO A 23 -2.15 18.04 -38.11
CA PRO A 23 -2.27 19.36 -38.72
C PRO A 23 -3.08 20.33 -37.82
N HIS A 24 -2.59 21.55 -37.67
CA HIS A 24 -3.30 22.66 -37.02
C HIS A 24 -4.47 23.17 -37.88
N PRO A 25 -5.64 23.50 -37.31
CA PRO A 25 -6.65 24.28 -37.99
C PRO A 25 -6.33 25.79 -37.95
N PRO A 26 -6.80 26.57 -38.95
CA PRO A 26 -6.45 27.98 -39.09
C PRO A 26 -7.24 28.88 -38.13
N ILE A 27 -6.53 29.87 -37.60
CA ILE A 27 -7.08 30.98 -36.81
C ILE A 27 -7.84 31.91 -37.76
N SER A 28 -9.17 32.00 -37.58
CA SER A 28 -10.02 32.98 -38.26
C SER A 28 -10.23 34.20 -37.35
N LEU A 29 -9.49 35.26 -37.63
CA LEU A 29 -9.75 36.60 -37.10
C LEU A 29 -10.95 37.23 -37.82
N ARG A 30 -11.95 37.69 -37.06
CA ARG A 30 -12.87 38.74 -37.52
C ARG A 30 -13.06 39.80 -36.43
N PRO A 31 -13.28 41.08 -36.79
CA PRO A 31 -13.23 42.20 -35.88
C PRO A 31 -14.62 42.81 -35.57
N PHE A 32 -14.60 43.78 -34.64
CA PHE A 32 -15.58 44.82 -34.31
C PHE A 32 -16.71 44.49 -33.31
N PRO A 33 -17.31 45.48 -32.61
CA PRO A 33 -17.03 46.92 -32.57
C PRO A 33 -16.86 47.54 -31.15
N SER A 34 -16.50 48.82 -31.20
CA SER A 34 -16.37 49.82 -30.15
C SER A 34 -17.71 50.44 -29.71
N THR A 35 -17.65 51.21 -28.60
CA THR A 35 -18.64 52.13 -28.01
C THR A 35 -19.68 51.43 -27.12
N SER A 36 -20.15 51.96 -25.98
CA SER A 36 -20.14 53.32 -25.44
C SER A 36 -20.44 53.28 -23.92
N SER A 37 -20.00 54.33 -23.24
CA SER A 37 -20.27 54.68 -21.85
C SER A 37 -21.77 54.78 -21.53
N LEU A 38 -22.19 54.30 -20.35
CA LEU A 38 -23.40 54.80 -19.69
C LEU A 38 -23.21 54.84 -18.17
N SER A 39 -23.18 56.08 -17.70
CA SER A 39 -23.18 56.55 -16.32
C SER A 39 -24.38 56.01 -15.54
N LYS A 40 -24.17 55.48 -14.33
CA LYS A 40 -25.23 55.28 -13.34
C LYS A 40 -24.88 56.01 -12.05
N LYS A 41 -25.71 57.03 -11.79
CA LYS A 41 -25.78 57.88 -10.61
C LYS A 41 -25.87 57.04 -9.33
N SER A 42 -25.07 57.41 -8.34
CA SER A 42 -25.26 57.11 -6.93
C SER A 42 -26.21 58.14 -6.30
N ASN A 43 -27.21 57.69 -5.55
CA ASN A 43 -27.77 58.44 -4.42
C ASN A 43 -28.41 57.47 -3.39
N PRO A 44 -28.40 57.77 -2.09
CA PRO A 44 -28.45 56.80 -1.00
C PRO A 44 -29.83 56.64 -0.35
N GLN A 45 -29.85 55.78 0.67
CA GLN A 45 -30.86 55.61 1.71
C GLN A 45 -32.10 54.78 1.36
N LEU A 46 -32.02 53.49 1.67
CA LEU A 46 -33.12 52.86 2.40
C LEU A 46 -32.56 51.80 3.36
N GLN A 47 -32.65 52.13 4.64
CA GLN A 47 -32.43 51.26 5.78
C GLN A 47 -33.41 50.08 5.73
N GLN A 48 -32.91 48.84 5.66
CA GLN A 48 -33.67 47.66 6.02
C GLN A 48 -32.80 46.66 6.79
N LYS A 49 -33.05 46.65 8.10
CA LYS A 49 -33.07 45.51 9.03
C LYS A 49 -32.38 44.22 8.56
N MET A 50 -31.20 44.01 9.12
CA MET A 50 -30.71 42.76 9.73
C MET A 50 -31.54 41.50 9.44
N HIS A 51 -30.99 40.61 8.60
CA HIS A 51 -30.94 39.17 8.87
C HIS A 51 -29.61 38.66 8.29
N SER A 52 -28.57 38.70 9.13
CA SER A 52 -27.30 38.04 8.86
C SER A 52 -27.55 36.53 8.82
N SER A 53 -27.80 35.99 7.62
CA SER A 53 -27.88 34.55 7.40
C SER A 53 -26.46 34.09 7.11
N ILE A 54 -25.74 33.65 8.13
CA ILE A 54 -24.47 32.93 7.96
C ILE A 54 -24.83 31.56 7.38
N PRO A 55 -24.49 31.23 6.11
CA PRO A 55 -24.60 29.85 5.66
C PRO A 55 -23.47 29.07 6.36
N MET A 56 -23.81 28.32 7.40
CA MET A 56 -22.88 27.37 8.00
C MET A 56 -22.77 26.19 7.05
N LEU A 57 -21.77 26.24 6.15
CA LEU A 57 -21.41 25.13 5.29
C LEU A 57 -20.82 24.02 6.19
N LEU A 58 -21.64 23.06 6.58
CA LEU A 58 -21.15 21.80 7.17
C LEU A 58 -20.44 21.03 6.04
N ALA A 59 -19.14 21.24 5.90
CA ALA A 59 -18.30 20.32 5.15
C ALA A 59 -18.21 19.02 5.95
N LEU A 60 -19.13 18.09 5.71
CA LEU A 60 -18.96 16.71 6.14
C LEU A 60 -17.82 16.13 5.29
N VAL A 61 -16.58 16.30 5.74
CA VAL A 61 -15.48 15.52 5.20
C VAL A 61 -15.69 14.12 5.77
N ALA A 62 -16.48 13.30 5.06
CA ALA A 62 -16.48 11.86 5.28
C ALA A 62 -15.10 11.37 4.85
N GLN A 63 -14.11 11.51 5.73
CA GLN A 63 -12.84 10.82 5.61
C GLN A 63 -13.13 9.36 5.95
N ALA A 64 -13.73 8.63 5.00
CA ALA A 64 -13.68 7.18 4.98
C ALA A 64 -12.25 6.78 4.58
N ALA A 65 -11.33 7.00 5.51
CA ALA A 65 -9.96 6.50 5.42
C ALA A 65 -9.85 5.46 6.52
N SER A 66 -9.98 4.18 6.16
CA SER A 66 -9.18 3.08 6.74
C SER A 66 -9.59 1.67 6.30
N HIS A 67 -8.59 0.82 6.13
CA HIS A 67 -8.63 -0.55 5.61
C HIS A 67 -8.12 -1.56 6.65
N GLY A 68 -7.28 -2.52 6.25
CA GLY A 68 -6.71 -3.54 7.14
C GLY A 68 -5.21 -3.41 7.35
N MET A 69 -4.75 -3.68 8.58
CA MET A 69 -3.32 -3.79 8.93
C MET A 69 -3.10 -4.80 10.06
N VAL A 70 -1.92 -5.40 10.09
CA VAL A 70 -1.46 -6.17 11.26
C VAL A 70 -1.15 -5.18 12.40
N THR A 71 -1.63 -5.48 13.60
CA THR A 71 -1.38 -4.72 14.84
C THR A 71 -0.46 -5.46 15.80
N SER A 72 -0.34 -6.77 15.66
CA SER A 72 0.64 -7.60 16.37
C SER A 72 1.02 -8.80 15.49
N PRO A 73 2.31 -9.19 15.39
CA PRO A 73 3.48 -8.52 15.96
C PRO A 73 3.74 -7.13 15.36
N ALA A 74 4.75 -6.42 15.89
CA ALA A 74 5.14 -5.12 15.36
C ALA A 74 5.53 -5.23 13.88
N THR A 75 4.96 -4.36 13.05
CA THR A 75 5.23 -4.31 11.61
C THR A 75 5.99 -3.06 11.24
N ARG A 76 6.67 -3.09 10.09
CA ARG A 76 7.23 -1.87 9.50
C ARG A 76 6.19 -0.76 9.43
N GLN A 77 6.65 0.46 9.70
CA GLN A 77 5.86 1.69 9.66
C GLN A 77 6.47 2.65 8.62
N PRO A 78 5.69 3.62 8.12
CA PRO A 78 6.26 4.72 7.34
C PRO A 78 7.21 5.55 8.23
N GLY A 79 8.34 5.98 7.67
CA GLY A 79 9.33 6.78 8.41
C GLY A 79 10.44 7.35 7.53
N PRO A 80 11.47 7.98 8.13
CA PRO A 80 12.55 8.64 7.40
C PRO A 80 13.31 7.74 6.42
N ALA A 81 13.55 6.46 6.75
CA ALA A 81 14.22 5.55 5.82
C ALA A 81 13.34 5.28 4.61
N ALA A 82 12.04 5.09 4.81
CA ALA A 82 11.08 4.97 3.72
C ALA A 82 10.94 6.27 2.90
N ALA A 83 11.01 7.45 3.52
CA ALA A 83 11.03 8.73 2.79
C ALA A 83 12.27 8.84 1.87
N ALA A 84 13.44 8.38 2.32
CA ALA A 84 14.67 8.42 1.52
C ALA A 84 14.61 7.53 0.26
N VAL A 85 13.79 6.48 0.30
CA VAL A 85 13.65 5.50 -0.78
C VAL A 85 12.43 5.78 -1.68
N CYS A 86 11.29 6.09 -1.06
CA CYS A 86 9.98 6.20 -1.70
C CYS A 86 9.44 7.64 -1.78
N GLY A 87 10.12 8.61 -1.16
CA GLY A 87 9.72 10.01 -1.10
C GLY A 87 8.80 10.34 0.06
N GLN A 88 8.83 11.61 0.49
CA GLN A 88 8.05 12.10 1.63
C GLN A 88 6.54 11.99 1.40
N THR A 89 6.06 12.18 0.16
CA THR A 89 4.63 12.05 -0.16
C THR A 89 4.07 10.67 0.18
N MET A 90 4.86 9.59 0.00
CA MET A 90 4.47 8.23 0.39
C MET A 90 4.30 8.12 1.90
N VAL A 91 5.28 8.63 2.65
CA VAL A 91 5.28 8.61 4.12
C VAL A 91 4.12 9.42 4.68
N ASP A 92 3.89 10.63 4.17
CA ASP A 92 2.79 11.49 4.62
C ASP A 92 1.44 10.83 4.35
N HIS A 93 1.27 10.21 3.18
CA HIS A 93 0.04 9.52 2.81
C HIS A 93 -0.28 8.36 3.77
N TYR A 94 0.69 7.50 4.05
CA TYR A 94 0.45 6.39 4.96
C TYR A 94 0.51 6.76 6.45
N THR A 95 1.12 7.89 6.81
CA THR A 95 1.03 8.39 8.19
C THR A 95 -0.36 8.96 8.46
N ALA A 96 -0.95 9.64 7.46
CA ALA A 96 -2.33 10.13 7.56
C ALA A 96 -3.36 9.00 7.65
N ASP A 97 -3.10 7.87 7.00
CA ASP A 97 -3.87 6.63 7.12
C ASP A 97 -2.95 5.40 7.11
N GLY A 98 -2.63 4.91 8.32
CA GLY A 98 -1.77 3.73 8.52
C GLY A 98 -2.29 2.45 7.85
N THR A 99 -3.60 2.40 7.57
CA THR A 99 -4.24 1.27 6.90
C THR A 99 -4.37 1.46 5.39
N SER A 100 -3.98 2.61 4.82
CA SER A 100 -4.04 2.85 3.38
C SER A 100 -3.17 1.87 2.57
N TYR A 101 -3.33 1.88 1.25
CA TYR A 101 -2.85 0.85 0.32
C TYR A 101 -2.21 1.47 -0.94
N PRO A 102 -1.32 0.73 -1.64
CA PRO A 102 -0.57 1.27 -2.78
C PRO A 102 -1.43 1.86 -3.90
N GLU A 103 -2.55 1.22 -4.23
CA GLU A 103 -3.44 1.73 -5.29
C GLU A 103 -4.07 3.07 -4.90
N ASN A 104 -4.28 3.35 -3.59
CA ASN A 104 -4.77 4.64 -3.12
C ASN A 104 -3.72 5.74 -3.30
N LEU A 105 -2.48 5.45 -2.88
CA LEU A 105 -1.33 6.34 -3.05
C LEU A 105 -1.17 6.73 -4.52
N GLN A 106 -1.25 5.76 -5.44
CA GLN A 106 -1.12 6.02 -6.88
C GLN A 106 -2.23 6.91 -7.45
N ARG A 107 -3.41 6.95 -6.83
CA ARG A 107 -4.51 7.85 -7.22
C ARG A 107 -4.42 9.22 -6.57
N ASN A 108 -3.55 9.41 -5.57
CA ASN A 108 -3.37 10.69 -4.91
C ASN A 108 -2.72 11.69 -5.90
N PRO A 109 -3.35 12.84 -6.21
CA PRO A 109 -2.76 13.82 -7.11
C PRO A 109 -1.39 14.34 -6.65
N ALA A 110 -1.13 14.39 -5.33
CA ALA A 110 0.17 14.78 -4.78
C ALA A 110 1.29 13.77 -5.07
N TRP A 111 0.93 12.52 -5.41
CA TRP A 111 1.87 11.48 -5.81
C TRP A 111 2.40 11.68 -7.23
N ASN A 112 1.60 12.27 -8.12
CA ASN A 112 1.98 12.50 -9.50
C ASN A 112 3.10 13.54 -9.59
N GLY A 113 4.15 13.23 -10.35
CA GLY A 113 5.29 14.14 -10.54
C GLY A 113 6.31 14.14 -9.39
N THR A 114 6.16 13.27 -8.40
CA THR A 114 7.13 13.09 -7.30
C THR A 114 8.47 12.49 -7.75
N GLY A 115 8.56 11.96 -8.97
CA GLY A 115 9.74 11.22 -9.43
C GLY A 115 9.84 9.82 -8.83
N TYR A 116 8.72 9.21 -8.44
CA TYR A 116 8.66 7.83 -7.98
C TYR A 116 9.45 6.88 -8.89
N ASP A 117 10.36 6.13 -8.27
CA ASP A 117 11.19 5.13 -8.92
C ASP A 117 10.84 3.75 -8.35
N ALA A 118 10.13 2.95 -9.14
CA ALA A 118 9.70 1.61 -8.74
C ALA A 118 10.87 0.63 -8.54
N ALA A 119 12.05 0.90 -9.10
CA ALA A 119 13.23 0.07 -8.89
C ALA A 119 13.86 0.32 -7.51
N ARG A 120 13.69 1.53 -6.96
CA ARG A 120 14.15 1.88 -5.60
C ARG A 120 13.07 1.61 -4.56
N CYS A 121 11.83 1.97 -4.86
CA CYS A 121 10.69 1.84 -3.98
C CYS A 121 9.70 0.79 -4.48
N ASN A 122 9.76 -0.41 -3.92
CA ASN A 122 8.77 -1.43 -4.23
C ASN A 122 7.53 -1.28 -3.33
N LEU A 123 6.51 -0.54 -3.80
CA LEU A 123 5.24 -0.38 -3.09
C LEU A 123 4.48 -1.69 -2.86
N TRP A 124 4.81 -2.74 -3.61
CA TRP A 124 4.12 -4.04 -3.56
C TRP A 124 4.80 -5.05 -2.65
N LEU A 125 5.90 -4.66 -2.01
CA LEU A 125 6.60 -5.41 -0.98
C LEU A 125 6.64 -4.56 0.29
N CYS A 126 5.93 -4.99 1.33
CA CYS A 126 5.86 -4.27 2.60
C CYS A 126 5.44 -2.79 2.47
N LYS A 127 4.61 -2.47 1.45
CA LYS A 127 4.18 -1.09 1.12
C LYS A 127 5.33 -0.12 0.79
N GLY A 128 6.53 -0.64 0.51
CA GLY A 128 7.75 0.16 0.34
C GLY A 128 8.38 0.63 1.66
N TYR A 129 7.88 0.17 2.81
CA TYR A 129 8.47 0.51 4.10
C TYR A 129 9.82 -0.17 4.30
N GLN A 130 10.72 0.50 5.00
CA GLN A 130 12.13 0.13 5.11
C GLN A 130 12.45 -0.41 6.50
N LEU A 131 13.44 -1.31 6.58
CA LEU A 131 13.90 -1.86 7.86
C LEU A 131 14.39 -0.75 8.81
N GLY A 132 15.03 0.29 8.28
CA GLY A 132 15.58 1.40 9.09
C GLY A 132 14.55 2.09 9.98
N ASP A 133 13.27 2.01 9.62
CA ASP A 133 12.15 2.55 10.43
C ASP A 133 11.59 1.53 11.44
N ASN A 134 12.18 0.34 11.53
CA ASN A 134 11.69 -0.81 12.31
C ASN A 134 12.78 -1.65 13.00
N GLU A 135 14.05 -1.24 12.97
CA GLU A 135 15.19 -2.02 13.49
C GLU A 135 15.02 -2.46 14.96
N ALA A 136 14.45 -1.60 15.80
CA ALA A 136 14.21 -1.87 17.21
C ALA A 136 13.10 -2.90 17.48
N GLN A 137 12.33 -3.28 16.45
CA GLN A 137 11.16 -4.17 16.56
C GLN A 137 11.36 -5.47 15.78
N VAL A 138 12.58 -5.75 15.31
CA VAL A 138 12.93 -7.01 14.64
C VAL A 138 12.72 -8.16 15.62
N GLN A 139 11.91 -9.12 15.21
CA GLN A 139 11.62 -10.32 15.98
C GLN A 139 12.74 -11.34 15.83
N ARG A 140 12.81 -12.31 16.75
CA ARG A 140 13.75 -13.42 16.66
C ARG A 140 13.00 -14.72 16.86
N TYR A 141 13.03 -15.57 15.85
CA TYR A 141 12.31 -16.84 15.83
C TYR A 141 13.26 -18.03 15.61
N ALA A 142 12.90 -19.18 16.15
CA ALA A 142 13.43 -20.47 15.76
C ALA A 142 12.49 -21.15 14.75
N ALA A 143 12.99 -22.17 14.06
CA ALA A 143 12.12 -23.05 13.28
C ALA A 143 11.13 -23.78 14.21
N GLY A 144 9.86 -23.78 13.85
CA GLY A 144 8.76 -24.35 14.65
C GLY A 144 8.09 -23.36 15.61
N ASP A 145 8.62 -22.14 15.77
CA ASP A 145 7.97 -21.13 16.60
C ASP A 145 6.59 -20.78 16.04
N VAL A 146 5.62 -20.66 16.95
CA VAL A 146 4.26 -20.21 16.66
C VAL A 146 4.19 -18.72 16.89
N VAL A 147 3.78 -17.98 15.87
CA VAL A 147 3.65 -16.52 15.91
C VAL A 147 2.17 -16.17 15.85
N ASP A 148 1.69 -15.53 16.92
CA ASP A 148 0.33 -15.00 16.98
C ASP A 148 0.24 -13.66 16.23
N PHE A 149 -0.77 -13.56 15.36
CA PHE A 149 -1.11 -12.39 14.58
C PHE A 149 -2.43 -11.81 15.05
N ALA A 150 -2.46 -10.49 15.20
CA ALA A 150 -3.67 -9.69 15.31
C ALA A 150 -3.75 -8.73 14.12
N VAL A 151 -4.91 -8.67 13.47
CA VAL A 151 -5.19 -7.82 12.32
C VAL A 151 -6.40 -6.96 12.63
N ASN A 152 -6.26 -5.65 12.48
CA ASN A 152 -7.38 -4.74 12.52
C ASN A 152 -7.88 -4.49 11.09
N ILE A 153 -9.14 -4.79 10.80
CA ILE A 153 -9.79 -4.53 9.52
C ILE A 153 -10.96 -3.58 9.76
N ARG A 154 -10.80 -2.30 9.41
CA ARG A 154 -11.83 -1.28 9.62
C ARG A 154 -12.90 -1.25 8.52
N ILE A 155 -12.51 -1.50 7.27
CA ILE A 155 -13.43 -1.63 6.14
C ILE A 155 -13.22 -3.01 5.48
N PRO A 156 -14.15 -3.96 5.65
CA PRO A 156 -14.04 -5.30 5.09
C PRO A 156 -14.35 -5.35 3.59
N HIS A 157 -13.57 -6.14 2.87
CA HIS A 157 -13.72 -6.45 1.46
C HIS A 157 -13.49 -7.95 1.23
N ARG A 158 -14.49 -8.64 0.67
CA ARG A 158 -14.30 -10.03 0.27
C ARG A 158 -13.07 -10.14 -0.64
N GLY A 159 -12.19 -11.06 -0.31
CA GLY A 159 -10.98 -11.25 -1.08
C GLY A 159 -10.19 -12.50 -0.70
N PHE A 160 -8.96 -12.50 -1.17
CA PHE A 160 -7.93 -13.49 -0.88
C PHE A 160 -6.95 -12.90 0.14
N ALA A 161 -6.50 -13.71 1.10
CA ALA A 161 -5.41 -13.32 1.98
C ALA A 161 -4.44 -14.46 2.26
N ASN A 162 -3.21 -14.13 2.61
CA ASN A 162 -2.22 -15.08 3.08
C ASN A 162 -1.21 -14.44 4.02
N VAL A 163 -0.52 -15.28 4.78
CA VAL A 163 0.74 -14.93 5.45
C VAL A 163 1.85 -15.79 4.86
N SER A 164 2.94 -15.17 4.43
CA SER A 164 4.08 -15.85 3.83
C SER A 164 5.40 -15.32 4.39
N VAL A 165 6.44 -16.14 4.38
CA VAL A 165 7.82 -15.64 4.47
C VAL A 165 8.17 -15.05 3.10
N VAL A 166 8.71 -13.83 3.08
CA VAL A 166 9.21 -13.19 1.85
C VAL A 166 10.69 -12.90 1.98
N ASP A 167 11.44 -13.17 0.91
CA ASP A 167 12.80 -12.71 0.71
C ASP A 167 12.72 -11.27 0.20
N LEU A 168 13.23 -10.34 0.99
CA LEU A 168 13.04 -8.92 0.76
C LEU A 168 13.93 -8.39 -0.38
N ALA A 169 15.07 -9.02 -0.63
CA ALA A 169 15.98 -8.64 -1.70
C ALA A 169 15.54 -9.22 -3.04
N ALA A 170 15.11 -10.49 -3.04
CA ALA A 170 14.59 -11.15 -4.24
C ALA A 170 13.18 -10.70 -4.61
N ASN A 171 12.41 -10.13 -3.65
CA ASN A 171 10.99 -9.86 -3.79
C ASN A 171 10.20 -11.14 -4.15
N GLU A 172 10.45 -12.21 -3.41
CA GLU A 172 9.88 -13.54 -3.66
C GLU A 172 9.37 -14.18 -2.37
N VAL A 173 8.32 -15.00 -2.50
CA VAL A 173 7.86 -15.86 -1.40
C VAL A 173 8.84 -17.00 -1.19
N VAL A 174 9.20 -17.26 0.06
CA VAL A 174 10.08 -18.37 0.45
C VAL A 174 9.23 -19.56 0.86
N GLY A 175 9.26 -20.61 0.04
CA GLY A 175 8.50 -21.84 0.30
C GLY A 175 7.00 -21.68 0.02
N GLU A 176 6.17 -22.37 0.81
CA GLU A 176 4.71 -22.26 0.72
C GLU A 176 4.20 -21.19 1.69
N PRO A 177 3.07 -20.52 1.38
CA PRO A 177 2.40 -19.64 2.33
C PRO A 177 2.09 -20.37 3.65
N LEU A 178 2.35 -19.69 4.77
CA LEU A 178 2.16 -20.26 6.11
C LEU A 178 0.68 -20.37 6.48
N ARG A 179 -0.15 -19.50 5.91
CA ARG A 179 -1.60 -19.51 6.07
C ARG A 179 -2.25 -18.87 4.86
N VAL A 180 -3.37 -19.45 4.39
CA VAL A 180 -4.09 -18.99 3.20
C VAL A 180 -5.59 -18.99 3.46
N TRP A 181 -6.24 -17.89 3.09
CA TRP A 181 -7.68 -17.79 2.91
C TRP A 181 -7.95 -17.54 1.42
N GLY A 182 -8.25 -18.62 0.70
CA GLY A 182 -8.31 -18.63 -0.77
C GLY A 182 -9.40 -17.70 -1.36
N ASP A 183 -10.52 -17.57 -0.66
CA ASP A 183 -11.64 -16.67 -0.96
C ASP A 183 -12.47 -16.51 0.33
N GLY A 184 -13.33 -15.49 0.38
CA GLY A 184 -14.21 -15.23 1.53
C GLY A 184 -13.52 -14.56 2.72
N TYR A 185 -12.24 -14.16 2.57
CA TYR A 185 -11.56 -13.37 3.59
C TYR A 185 -12.18 -11.97 3.65
N ALA A 186 -12.49 -11.52 4.87
CA ALA A 186 -13.13 -10.25 5.16
C ALA A 186 -14.41 -9.99 4.35
N ASP A 187 -15.25 -11.01 4.14
CA ASP A 187 -16.51 -10.89 3.41
C ASP A 187 -17.63 -10.27 4.26
N PRO A 188 -18.02 -9.00 4.03
CA PRO A 188 -19.08 -8.35 4.81
C PRO A 188 -20.48 -8.90 4.53
N ALA A 189 -20.68 -9.59 3.41
CA ALA A 189 -21.98 -10.19 3.10
C ALA A 189 -22.22 -11.48 3.89
N SER A 190 -21.14 -12.24 4.13
CA SER A 190 -21.19 -13.50 4.87
C SER A 190 -21.08 -13.31 6.39
N PHE A 191 -20.45 -12.23 6.84
CA PHE A 191 -20.08 -12.05 8.24
C PHE A 191 -20.41 -10.64 8.75
N PRO A 192 -21.48 -10.49 9.58
CA PRO A 192 -21.79 -9.21 10.24
C PRO A 192 -20.67 -8.73 11.16
N ASN A 193 -19.94 -9.67 11.77
CA ASN A 193 -18.68 -9.45 12.47
C ASN A 193 -17.63 -10.38 11.86
N LEU A 194 -16.40 -9.89 11.66
CA LEU A 194 -15.34 -10.69 11.07
C LEU A 194 -15.06 -11.96 11.90
N PRO A 195 -14.89 -13.13 11.25
CA PRO A 195 -14.51 -14.36 11.94
C PRO A 195 -13.20 -14.17 12.69
N ARG A 196 -13.14 -14.71 13.91
CA ARG A 196 -11.93 -14.60 14.76
C ARG A 196 -10.69 -15.10 14.04
N ASP A 197 -10.80 -16.22 13.32
CA ASP A 197 -9.68 -16.84 12.61
C ASP A 197 -9.20 -16.06 11.38
N GLN A 198 -9.80 -14.91 11.06
CA GLN A 198 -9.35 -13.95 10.04
C GLN A 198 -8.66 -12.72 10.65
N VAL A 199 -8.92 -12.41 11.93
CA VAL A 199 -8.36 -11.21 12.60
C VAL A 199 -7.45 -11.54 13.78
N GLU A 200 -7.52 -12.77 14.29
CA GLU A 200 -6.68 -13.34 15.33
C GLU A 200 -6.35 -14.79 14.95
N PHE A 201 -5.10 -15.03 14.56
CA PHE A 201 -4.66 -16.34 14.10
C PHE A 201 -3.19 -16.54 14.42
N ASN A 202 -2.67 -17.74 14.17
CA ASN A 202 -1.24 -17.99 14.23
C ASN A 202 -0.71 -18.60 12.95
N VAL A 203 0.60 -18.50 12.82
CA VAL A 203 1.41 -19.16 11.79
C VAL A 203 2.60 -19.85 12.46
N THR A 204 3.17 -20.86 11.80
CA THR A 204 4.38 -21.55 12.28
C THR A 204 5.55 -21.20 11.37
N VAL A 205 6.65 -20.74 11.95
CA VAL A 205 7.86 -20.40 11.19
C VAL A 205 8.55 -21.68 10.72
N PRO A 206 8.76 -21.90 9.41
CA PRO A 206 9.43 -23.10 8.91
C PRO A 206 10.95 -23.00 9.09
N GLU A 207 11.70 -24.09 8.88
CA GLU A 207 13.15 -24.03 8.73
C GLU A 207 13.52 -23.36 7.39
N LEU A 208 14.30 -22.28 7.44
CA LEU A 208 14.61 -21.43 6.28
C LEU A 208 16.05 -21.61 5.78
N GLY A 209 16.79 -22.60 6.30
CA GLY A 209 18.11 -22.99 5.78
C GLY A 209 19.16 -21.88 5.88
N GLY A 210 19.02 -21.00 6.86
CA GLY A 210 19.91 -19.86 7.06
C GLY A 210 19.72 -18.70 6.08
N ARG A 211 18.59 -18.62 5.37
CA ARG A 211 18.25 -17.48 4.48
C ARG A 211 17.94 -16.19 5.27
N CYS A 212 17.26 -16.33 6.41
CA CYS A 212 16.71 -15.21 7.16
C CYS A 212 17.51 -14.91 8.44
N VAL A 213 18.84 -15.08 8.42
CA VAL A 213 19.70 -14.92 9.60
C VAL A 213 19.99 -13.45 9.93
N GLU A 214 19.87 -12.56 8.96
CA GLU A 214 20.10 -11.12 9.13
C GLU A 214 18.79 -10.35 9.08
N ALA A 215 18.70 -9.29 9.87
CA ALA A 215 17.55 -8.40 9.84
C ALA A 215 17.39 -7.79 8.44
N GLY A 216 16.17 -7.77 7.93
CA GLY A 216 15.89 -7.27 6.58
C GLY A 216 16.21 -8.24 5.44
N ALA A 217 16.70 -9.45 5.72
CA ALA A 217 16.76 -10.52 4.72
C ALA A 217 15.34 -11.05 4.40
N CYS A 218 14.52 -11.24 5.45
CA CYS A 218 13.17 -11.74 5.30
C CYS A 218 12.17 -10.98 6.18
N ALA A 219 10.89 -11.12 5.84
CA ALA A 219 9.77 -10.72 6.69
C ALA A 219 8.64 -11.75 6.64
N LEU A 220 7.81 -11.80 7.69
CA LEU A 220 6.47 -12.39 7.59
C LEU A 220 5.54 -11.32 7.01
N GLN A 221 5.07 -11.54 5.79
CA GLN A 221 4.15 -10.63 5.13
C GLN A 221 2.74 -11.17 5.23
N TRP A 222 1.87 -10.42 5.90
CA TRP A 222 0.43 -10.52 5.69
C TRP A 222 0.07 -9.76 4.43
N TYR A 223 -0.63 -10.42 3.50
CA TYR A 223 -1.11 -9.85 2.25
C TYR A 223 -2.60 -10.13 2.13
N TRP A 224 -3.38 -9.11 1.79
CA TRP A 224 -4.81 -9.22 1.53
C TRP A 224 -5.16 -8.43 0.28
N PHE A 225 -5.83 -9.07 -0.66
CA PHE A 225 -6.34 -8.45 -1.87
C PHE A 225 -7.86 -8.61 -1.96
N GLY A 226 -8.56 -7.48 -1.94
CA GLY A 226 -10.01 -7.44 -2.03
C GLY A 226 -10.46 -6.21 -2.79
N GLN A 227 -11.43 -6.38 -3.72
CA GLN A 227 -12.01 -5.27 -4.49
C GLN A 227 -10.98 -4.37 -5.21
N GLY A 228 -9.89 -4.95 -5.71
CA GLY A 228 -8.83 -4.20 -6.41
C GLY A 228 -7.94 -3.36 -5.48
N GLN A 229 -7.87 -3.69 -4.20
CA GLN A 229 -7.08 -2.99 -3.19
C GLN A 229 -6.14 -3.98 -2.50
N THR A 230 -4.87 -3.60 -2.36
CA THR A 230 -3.82 -4.43 -1.78
C THR A 230 -3.40 -3.94 -0.40
N TYR A 231 -3.60 -4.76 0.62
CA TYR A 231 -3.15 -4.47 1.98
C TYR A 231 -2.00 -5.38 2.36
N GLN A 232 -1.00 -4.79 3.00
CA GLN A 232 0.19 -5.53 3.39
C GLN A 232 0.71 -5.03 4.73
N SER A 233 1.26 -5.94 5.51
CA SER A 233 2.04 -5.60 6.69
C SER A 233 3.18 -6.60 6.83
N CYS A 234 4.37 -6.11 7.14
CA CYS A 234 5.58 -6.94 7.24
C CYS A 234 6.13 -6.91 8.66
N VAL A 235 6.25 -8.09 9.26
CA VAL A 235 6.96 -8.31 10.52
C VAL A 235 8.38 -8.72 10.18
N ASP A 236 9.35 -7.86 10.48
CA ASP A 236 10.76 -8.20 10.33
C ASP A 236 11.17 -9.22 11.38
N PHE A 237 11.93 -10.23 10.97
CA PHE A 237 12.46 -11.23 11.89
C PHE A 237 13.82 -11.75 11.44
N THR A 238 14.56 -12.30 12.40
CA THR A 238 15.68 -13.20 12.14
C THR A 238 15.33 -14.62 12.55
N GLN A 239 15.88 -15.60 11.83
CA GLN A 239 15.87 -17.00 12.22
C GLN A 239 17.28 -17.48 12.52
N GLU A 240 17.44 -18.06 13.70
CA GLU A 240 18.68 -18.72 14.08
C GLU A 240 19.06 -19.81 13.08
N ALA A 241 20.32 -19.81 12.63
CA ALA A 241 20.80 -20.86 11.75
C ALA A 241 20.78 -22.21 12.50
N SER A 242 20.08 -23.20 11.95
CA SER A 242 20.13 -24.54 12.52
C SER A 242 21.56 -25.11 12.46
N ALA A 243 21.90 -25.99 13.41
CA ALA A 243 23.19 -26.68 13.42
C ALA A 243 23.48 -27.42 12.10
N TYR A 244 22.42 -27.82 11.37
CA TYR A 244 22.51 -28.40 10.04
C TYR A 244 23.02 -27.38 9.00
N ALA A 245 22.45 -26.18 8.97
CA ALA A 245 22.91 -25.10 8.09
C ALA A 245 24.37 -24.69 8.38
N ILE A 246 24.76 -24.64 9.66
CA ILE A 246 26.14 -24.31 10.08
C ILE A 246 27.14 -25.38 9.60
N ARG A 247 26.78 -26.66 9.72
CA ARG A 247 27.65 -27.78 9.28
C ARG A 247 27.79 -27.85 7.76
N GLY A 248 26.77 -27.46 7.01
CA GLY A 248 26.82 -27.38 5.55
C GLY A 248 27.79 -26.32 5.03
N ARG A 249 27.82 -25.13 5.65
CA ARG A 249 28.72 -24.03 5.23
C ARG A 249 30.20 -24.26 5.55
N ARG A 250 30.55 -25.05 6.58
CA ARG A 250 31.96 -25.36 6.91
C ARG A 250 32.61 -26.44 6.02
N ARG A 251 31.85 -27.03 5.09
CA ARG A 251 32.33 -28.10 4.20
C ARG A 251 32.54 -27.64 2.75
N LEU A 252 32.44 -26.34 2.50
CA LEU A 252 32.80 -25.67 1.24
C LEU A 252 34.01 -24.77 1.52
#